data_AF-A0PQE6-F1
#
_entry.id   AF-A0PQE6-F1
#
_cell.length_a   1.000
_cell.length_b   1.000
_cell.length_c   1.000
_cell.angle_alpha   90.00
_cell.angle_beta   90.00
_cell.angle_gamma   90.00
#
_symmetry.space_group_name_H-M   'P 1'
#
loop_
_entity.id
_entity.type
_entity.pdbx_description
1 polymer ?
#
loop_
_entity_poly.entity_id
_entity_poly.type
_entity_poly.pdbx_seq_one_letter_code
_entity_poly.pdbx_strand_id
1 'polypeptide(L)'
;MPFPVAEKYILDTEEKLGVTFPAAFRAKTMADNGGAVETSSDVWDLHPFFDTSDKQRLKRTCNDIVRETASSKEWFGFPVNAVAIGANGCGDRLVLLPGVIGSALRDEVFCWDHELGELEKVADDFTELELA
;
A
#
# COMPACT_ATOMS: atom_id res chain seq x y z
N MET A 1 -9.62 -8.98 9.79
CA MET A 1 -9.77 -7.95 10.85
C MET A 1 -8.46 -7.18 11.01
N PRO A 2 -8.40 -5.94 10.50
CA PRO A 2 -7.25 -5.08 10.73
C PRO A 2 -7.08 -4.79 12.23
N PHE A 3 -5.91 -4.31 12.61
CA PHE A 3 -5.56 -4.01 13.99
C PHE A 3 -4.57 -2.85 14.03
N PRO A 4 -4.47 -2.08 15.12
CA PRO A 4 -3.58 -0.94 15.14
C PRO A 4 -2.11 -1.37 15.10
N VAL A 5 -1.30 -0.58 14.39
CA VAL A 5 0.16 -0.75 14.28
C VAL A 5 0.88 0.45 14.91
N ALA A 6 2.01 0.17 15.56
CA ALA A 6 2.84 1.22 16.15
C ALA A 6 3.61 1.98 15.06
N GLU A 7 3.75 3.29 15.23
CA GLU A 7 4.42 4.18 14.27
C GLU A 7 5.83 3.72 13.89
N LYS A 8 6.58 3.11 14.82
CA LYS A 8 7.91 2.55 14.54
C LYS A 8 7.93 1.58 13.34
N TYR A 9 6.88 0.78 13.14
CA TYR A 9 6.82 -0.17 12.04
C TYR A 9 6.51 0.52 10.70
N ILE A 10 5.85 1.67 10.73
CA ILE A 10 5.66 2.52 9.55
C ILE A 10 6.99 3.14 9.16
N LEU A 11 7.72 3.72 10.13
CA LEU A 11 9.05 4.28 9.92
C LEU A 11 10.05 3.23 9.39
N ASP A 12 10.03 2.02 9.94
CA ASP A 12 10.86 0.91 9.45
C ASP A 12 10.57 0.57 7.97
N THR A 13 9.29 0.63 7.56
CA THR A 13 8.89 0.38 6.16
C THR A 13 9.29 1.55 5.25
N GLU A 14 9.11 2.78 5.70
CA GLU A 14 9.57 3.99 5.01
C GLU A 14 11.08 3.95 4.76
N GLU A 15 11.88 3.59 5.77
CA GLU A 15 13.33 3.45 5.65
C GLU A 15 13.73 2.37 4.65
N LYS A 16 13.09 1.19 4.68
CA LYS A 16 13.37 0.08 3.76
C LYS A 16 13.04 0.42 2.30
N LEU A 17 11.98 1.17 2.07
CA LEU A 17 11.54 1.57 0.74
C LEU A 17 12.21 2.87 0.27
N GLY A 18 12.82 3.64 1.17
CA GLY A 18 13.38 4.96 0.89
C GLY A 18 12.31 5.99 0.54
N VAL A 19 11.10 5.87 1.12
CA VAL A 19 9.94 6.73 0.84
C VAL A 19 9.31 7.25 2.12
N THR A 20 8.46 8.27 2.04
CA THR A 20 7.56 8.67 3.13
C THR A 20 6.11 8.62 2.66
N PHE A 21 5.24 7.97 3.44
CA PHE A 21 3.83 7.79 3.09
C PHE A 21 3.00 9.06 3.30
N PRO A 22 1.89 9.22 2.56
CA PRO A 22 0.90 10.27 2.78
C PRO A 22 0.36 10.26 4.21
N ALA A 23 0.08 11.44 4.77
CA ALA A 23 -0.43 11.56 6.14
C ALA A 23 -1.78 10.85 6.32
N ALA A 24 -2.66 10.96 5.33
CA ALA A 24 -3.95 10.27 5.28
C ALA A 24 -3.79 8.74 5.38
N PHE A 25 -2.93 8.17 4.52
CA PHE A 25 -2.64 6.74 4.52
C PHE A 25 -2.06 6.27 5.86
N ARG A 26 -1.10 7.02 6.43
CA ARG A 26 -0.51 6.72 7.74
C ARG A 26 -1.57 6.72 8.84
N ALA A 27 -2.39 7.77 8.92
CA ALA A 27 -3.42 7.88 9.95
C ALA A 27 -4.40 6.71 9.90
N LYS A 28 -4.81 6.31 8.70
CA LYS A 28 -5.73 5.18 8.51
C LYS A 28 -5.08 3.85 8.87
N THR A 29 -3.89 3.57 8.35
CA THR A 29 -3.20 2.30 8.58
C THR A 29 -2.69 2.14 10.02
N MET A 30 -2.40 3.23 10.72
CA MET A 30 -2.10 3.22 12.16
C MET A 30 -3.27 2.69 12.99
N ALA A 31 -4.51 3.05 12.63
CA ALA A 31 -5.71 2.54 13.27
C ALA A 31 -6.01 1.10 12.81
N ASP A 32 -5.90 0.87 11.51
CA ASP A 32 -6.29 -0.36 10.82
C ASP A 32 -5.16 -0.86 9.92
N ASN A 33 -4.25 -1.67 10.47
CA ASN A 33 -3.13 -2.22 9.71
C ASN A 33 -3.61 -3.36 8.79
N GLY A 34 -3.71 -3.05 7.49
CA GLY A 34 -4.35 -3.89 6.48
C GLY A 34 -5.86 -3.65 6.43
N GLY A 35 -6.64 -4.69 6.12
CA GLY A 35 -8.08 -4.56 5.90
C GLY A 35 -8.40 -4.43 4.43
N ALA A 36 -9.61 -3.99 4.09
CA ALA A 36 -10.04 -3.83 2.71
C ALA A 36 -10.64 -2.43 2.51
N VAL A 37 -10.45 -1.90 1.30
CA VAL A 37 -11.06 -0.65 0.84
C VAL A 37 -11.71 -0.87 -0.51
N GLU A 38 -12.76 -0.13 -0.80
CA GLU A 38 -13.45 -0.18 -2.08
C GLU A 38 -13.17 1.10 -2.90
N THR A 39 -13.08 0.89 -4.20
CA THR A 39 -13.04 1.93 -5.23
C THR A 39 -14.28 1.77 -6.10
N SER A 40 -14.51 2.68 -7.05
CA SER A 40 -15.59 2.52 -8.02
C SER A 40 -15.47 1.27 -8.91
N SER A 41 -14.25 0.71 -9.05
CA SER A 41 -13.97 -0.43 -9.92
C SER A 41 -13.84 -1.75 -9.17
N ASP A 42 -13.22 -1.76 -7.98
CA ASP A 42 -12.87 -3.00 -7.29
C ASP A 42 -12.73 -2.85 -5.75
N VAL A 43 -12.64 -3.99 -5.07
CA VAL A 43 -12.32 -4.13 -3.65
C VAL A 43 -10.86 -4.56 -3.49
N TRP A 44 -10.15 -3.84 -2.64
CA TRP A 44 -8.71 -3.95 -2.47
C TRP A 44 -8.37 -4.41 -1.06
N ASP A 45 -7.72 -5.57 -0.94
CA ASP A 45 -7.09 -6.00 0.30
C ASP A 45 -5.78 -5.23 0.50
N LEU A 46 -5.73 -4.40 1.54
CA LEU A 46 -4.57 -3.59 1.88
C LEU A 46 -3.45 -4.44 2.47
N HIS A 47 -2.24 -4.18 1.98
CA HIS A 47 -1.02 -4.79 2.50
C HIS A 47 -0.66 -4.14 3.85
N PRO A 48 -0.46 -4.94 4.92
CA PRO A 48 -0.12 -4.40 6.22
C PRO A 48 1.33 -3.92 6.27
N PHE A 49 1.62 -3.06 7.23
CA PHE A 49 2.97 -2.84 7.76
C PHE A 49 3.45 -4.05 8.55
N PHE A 50 4.71 -4.43 8.36
CA PHE A 50 5.28 -5.60 9.02
C PHE A 50 5.44 -5.39 10.53
N ASP A 51 4.57 -6.05 11.31
CA ASP A 51 4.53 -5.92 12.77
C ASP A 51 5.17 -7.14 13.43
N THR A 52 6.34 -6.93 14.04
CA THR A 52 7.11 -7.97 14.72
C THR A 52 6.88 -8.04 16.23
N SER A 53 5.86 -7.34 16.77
CA SER A 53 5.66 -7.25 18.22
C SER A 53 5.38 -8.59 18.89
N ASP A 54 4.71 -9.51 18.17
CA ASP A 54 4.48 -10.88 18.62
C ASP A 54 4.36 -11.86 17.43
N LYS A 55 4.40 -13.15 17.75
CA LYS A 55 4.39 -14.23 16.75
C LYS A 55 3.10 -14.31 15.92
N GLN A 56 1.96 -13.90 16.47
CA GLN A 56 0.70 -13.88 15.71
C GLN A 56 0.68 -12.70 14.74
N ARG A 57 1.07 -11.51 15.20
CA ARG A 57 1.16 -10.31 14.34
C ARG A 57 2.14 -10.51 13.20
N LEU A 58 3.34 -11.02 13.49
CA LEU A 58 4.36 -11.32 12.48
C LEU A 58 3.83 -12.23 11.37
N LYS A 59 3.08 -13.29 11.72
CA LYS A 59 2.49 -14.20 10.73
C LYS A 59 1.40 -13.54 9.90
N ARG A 60 0.62 -12.66 10.51
CA ARG A 60 -0.51 -11.99 9.84
C ARG A 60 -0.06 -10.86 8.92
N THR A 61 1.11 -10.28 9.18
CA THR A 61 1.67 -9.18 8.39
C THR A 61 2.81 -9.62 7.48
N CYS A 62 3.05 -10.92 7.28
CA CYS A 62 4.21 -11.39 6.51
C CYS A 62 4.16 -11.04 5.02
N ASN A 63 2.97 -10.79 4.50
CA ASN A 63 2.75 -10.25 3.16
C ASN A 63 2.64 -8.73 3.27
N ASP A 64 3.71 -8.09 3.74
CA ASP A 64 3.74 -6.65 4.01
C ASP A 64 3.98 -5.83 2.74
N ILE A 65 3.77 -4.52 2.86
CA ILE A 65 3.99 -3.53 1.79
C ILE A 65 5.38 -3.70 1.14
N VAL A 66 6.45 -3.94 1.92
CA VAL A 66 7.80 -4.08 1.36
C VAL A 66 7.90 -5.31 0.47
N ARG A 67 7.44 -6.46 0.96
CA ARG A 67 7.48 -7.72 0.22
C ARG A 67 6.60 -7.67 -1.03
N GLU A 68 5.37 -7.19 -0.91
CA GLU A 68 4.42 -7.11 -2.02
C GLU A 68 4.89 -6.10 -3.08
N THR A 69 5.46 -4.98 -2.66
CA THR A 69 6.10 -4.02 -3.57
C THR A 69 7.28 -4.65 -4.31
N ALA A 70 8.17 -5.34 -3.60
CA ALA A 70 9.31 -6.01 -4.22
C ALA A 70 8.86 -7.06 -5.24
N SER A 71 7.84 -7.87 -4.90
CA SER A 71 7.27 -8.85 -5.82
C SER A 71 6.63 -8.20 -7.04
N SER A 72 5.90 -7.09 -6.86
CA SER A 72 5.24 -6.39 -7.97
C SER A 72 6.25 -5.77 -8.93
N LYS A 73 7.40 -5.30 -8.44
CA LYS A 73 8.50 -4.76 -9.27
C LYS A 73 9.16 -5.79 -10.20
N GLU A 74 8.96 -7.09 -9.97
CA GLU A 74 9.43 -8.13 -10.87
C GLU A 74 8.50 -8.30 -12.09
N TRP A 75 7.32 -7.70 -12.08
CA TRP A 75 6.31 -7.86 -13.11
C TRP A 75 6.51 -6.86 -14.24
N PHE A 76 6.22 -7.28 -15.46
CA PHE A 76 6.35 -6.44 -16.64
C PHE A 76 5.39 -5.26 -16.56
N GLY A 77 5.90 -4.04 -16.78
CA GLY A 77 5.08 -2.82 -16.76
C GLY A 77 4.82 -2.23 -15.37
N PHE A 78 5.24 -2.89 -14.28
CA PHE A 78 5.09 -2.29 -12.95
C PHE A 78 6.00 -1.05 -12.80
N PRO A 79 5.50 0.08 -12.28
CA PRO A 79 6.32 1.28 -12.16
C PRO A 79 7.45 1.11 -11.13
N VAL A 80 8.70 1.35 -11.55
CA VAL A 80 9.92 1.12 -10.74
C VAL A 80 9.88 1.81 -9.37
N ASN A 81 9.27 3.00 -9.29
CA ASN A 81 9.21 3.80 -8.08
C ASN A 81 7.85 3.74 -7.37
N ALA A 82 6.90 2.93 -7.85
CA ALA A 82 5.64 2.75 -7.17
C ALA A 82 5.79 1.88 -5.92
N VAL A 83 4.89 2.09 -4.96
CA VAL A 83 4.73 1.26 -3.77
C VAL A 83 3.36 0.60 -3.84
N ALA A 84 3.32 -0.72 -3.81
CA ALA A 84 2.07 -1.49 -3.78
C ALA A 84 1.52 -1.48 -2.35
N ILE A 85 0.32 -0.91 -2.19
CA ILE A 85 -0.37 -0.77 -0.91
C ILE A 85 -1.58 -1.70 -0.77
N GLY A 86 -2.03 -2.33 -1.85
CA GLY A 86 -3.11 -3.32 -1.82
C GLY A 86 -3.23 -4.12 -3.11
N ALA A 87 -4.10 -5.14 -3.10
CA ALA A 87 -4.38 -6.00 -4.25
C ALA A 87 -5.86 -6.39 -4.30
N ASN A 88 -6.40 -6.59 -5.50
CA ASN A 88 -7.78 -7.05 -5.70
C ASN A 88 -7.93 -8.59 -5.73
N GLY A 89 -6.83 -9.32 -5.61
CA GLY A 89 -6.81 -10.79 -5.69
C GLY A 89 -6.81 -11.35 -7.12
N CYS A 90 -6.90 -10.50 -8.15
CA CYS A 90 -6.83 -10.89 -9.56
C CYS A 90 -5.51 -10.53 -10.24
N GLY A 91 -4.63 -9.78 -9.57
CA GLY A 91 -3.29 -9.44 -10.04
C GLY A 91 -3.00 -7.95 -9.97
N ASP A 92 -4.04 -7.12 -10.08
CA ASP A 92 -3.92 -5.68 -10.08
C ASP A 92 -3.48 -5.17 -8.71
N ARG A 93 -2.80 -4.02 -8.72
CA ARG A 93 -2.22 -3.43 -7.52
C ARG A 93 -2.75 -2.03 -7.30
N LEU A 94 -3.17 -1.77 -6.07
CA LEU A 94 -3.37 -0.42 -5.59
C LEU A 94 -2.00 0.14 -5.23
N VAL A 95 -1.62 1.27 -5.81
CA VAL A 95 -0.27 1.82 -5.69
C VAL A 95 -0.27 3.30 -5.32
N LEU A 96 0.79 3.70 -4.64
CA LEU A 96 1.18 5.09 -4.43
C LEU A 96 2.42 5.40 -5.26
N LEU A 97 2.45 6.60 -5.85
CA LEU A 97 3.53 7.06 -6.70
C LEU A 97 4.38 8.12 -5.98
N PRO A 98 5.68 8.25 -6.33
CA PRO A 98 6.53 9.29 -5.75
C PRO A 98 6.10 10.68 -6.23
N GLY A 99 6.23 11.64 -5.33
CA GLY A 99 6.13 13.07 -5.60
C GLY A 99 7.21 13.56 -6.56
N VAL A 100 7.12 14.83 -6.91
CA VAL A 100 8.06 15.48 -7.85
C VAL A 100 9.44 15.68 -7.21
N ILE A 101 9.50 15.87 -5.89
CA ILE A 101 10.72 16.19 -5.16
C ILE A 101 10.81 15.32 -3.90
N GLY A 102 11.97 14.70 -3.70
CA GLY A 102 12.30 13.94 -2.49
C GLY A 102 11.72 12.53 -2.47
N SER A 103 11.58 11.99 -1.25
CA SER A 103 11.13 10.63 -0.98
C SER A 103 9.62 10.54 -0.70
N ALA A 104 8.90 11.65 -0.70
CA ALA A 104 7.48 11.67 -0.38
C ALA A 104 6.66 11.03 -1.49
N LEU A 105 5.81 10.07 -1.13
CA LEU A 105 4.74 9.59 -2.00
C LEU A 105 3.64 10.64 -2.06
N ARG A 106 2.93 10.69 -3.18
CA ARG A 106 1.79 11.59 -3.37
C ARG A 106 0.55 11.07 -2.67
N ASP A 107 -0.37 11.98 -2.40
CA ASP A 107 -1.66 11.66 -1.79
C ASP A 107 -2.57 10.87 -2.76
N GLU A 108 -2.40 11.08 -4.07
CA GLU A 108 -3.21 10.40 -5.09
C GLU A 108 -2.95 8.88 -5.12
N VAL A 109 -4.04 8.13 -5.28
CA VAL A 109 -4.03 6.67 -5.33
C VAL A 109 -4.29 6.20 -6.75
N PHE A 110 -3.54 5.20 -7.19
CA PHE A 110 -3.64 4.63 -8.53
C PHE A 110 -3.92 3.13 -8.47
N CYS A 111 -4.67 2.64 -9.45
CA CYS A 111 -4.74 1.24 -9.82
C CYS A 111 -3.69 0.97 -10.90
N TRP A 112 -2.89 -0.08 -10.72
CA TRP A 112 -2.04 -0.63 -11.77
C TRP A 112 -2.65 -1.93 -12.30
N ASP A 113 -2.97 -1.93 -13.59
CA ASP A 113 -3.51 -3.07 -14.32
C ASP A 113 -2.37 -4.03 -14.70
N HIS A 114 -2.46 -5.28 -14.27
CA HIS A 114 -1.39 -6.25 -14.49
C HIS A 114 -1.35 -6.84 -15.91
N GLU A 115 -2.44 -6.75 -16.67
CA GLU A 115 -2.53 -7.26 -18.05
C GLU A 115 -1.99 -6.23 -19.05
N LEU A 116 -2.32 -4.95 -18.83
CA LEU A 116 -1.97 -3.84 -19.71
C LEU A 116 -0.69 -3.11 -19.27
N GLY A 117 -0.34 -3.20 -17.99
CA GLY A 117 0.77 -2.45 -17.40
C GLY A 117 0.49 -0.94 -17.28
N GLU A 118 -0.79 -0.56 -17.29
CA GLU A 118 -1.24 0.83 -17.25
C GLU A 118 -1.58 1.28 -15.83
N LEU A 119 -1.50 2.60 -15.60
CA LEU A 119 -1.86 3.22 -14.33
C LEU A 119 -3.11 4.09 -14.53
N GLU A 120 -4.13 3.85 -13.73
CA GLU A 120 -5.34 4.65 -13.66
C GLU A 120 -5.45 5.31 -12.28
N LYS A 121 -5.73 6.61 -12.24
CA LYS A 121 -5.97 7.31 -10.96
C LYS A 121 -7.36 6.93 -10.45
N VAL A 122 -7.44 6.44 -9.21
CA VAL A 122 -8.71 6.02 -8.58
C VAL A 122 -9.17 6.96 -7.47
N ALA A 123 -8.27 7.74 -6.87
CA ALA A 123 -8.60 8.75 -5.86
C ALA A 123 -7.55 9.88 -5.84
N ASP A 124 -7.97 11.07 -5.42
CA ASP A 124 -7.07 12.21 -5.17
C ASP A 124 -6.44 12.15 -3.78
N ASP A 125 -7.07 11.46 -2.83
CA ASP A 125 -6.54 11.18 -1.49
C ASP A 125 -7.02 9.81 -1.00
N PHE A 126 -6.22 9.15 -0.17
CA PHE A 126 -6.58 7.84 0.38
C PHE A 126 -7.87 7.85 1.22
N THR A 127 -8.25 8.98 1.81
CA THR A 127 -9.51 9.13 2.59
C THR A 127 -10.77 9.10 1.73
N GLU A 128 -10.65 9.21 0.40
CA GLU A 128 -11.79 9.08 -0.52
C GLU A 128 -12.18 7.60 -0.75
N LEU A 129 -11.36 6.66 -0.30
CA LEU A 129 -11.66 5.23 -0.38
C LEU A 129 -12.55 4.80 0.78
N GLU A 130 -13.63 4.09 0.45
CA GLU A 130 -14.57 3.59 1.45
C GLU A 130 -14.09 2.25 2.03
N LEU A 131 -14.55 1.92 3.24
CA LEU A 131 -14.23 0.64 3.88
C LEU A 131 -15.17 -0.45 3.37
N ALA A 132 -14.60 -1.57 2.92
CA ALA A 132 -15.33 -2.76 2.47
C ALA A 132 -15.67 -3.74 3.61
#